data_AF-A0AAC8TC33-F1
#
_entry.id   AF-A0AAC8TC33-F1
#
_cell.length_a   1.000
_cell.length_b   1.000
_cell.length_c   1.000
_cell.angle_alpha   90.00
_cell.angle_beta   90.00
_cell.angle_gamma   90.00
#
_symmetry.space_group_name_H-M   'P 1'
#
loop_
_entity.id
_entity.type
_entity.pdbx_description
1 polymer ?
#
loop_
_entity_poly.entity_id
_entity_poly.type
_entity_poly.pdbx_seq_one_letter_code
_entity_poly.pdbx_strand_id
1 'polypeptide(L)'
;MKSVRHWLLWAVMLGAVGCNEGVGDRCDAATACPEGLECSFPPPPRSGPVENPQGICDFPLKAEGEPCSQAADCQTALTCSNHFTPNTRYGRCVQKHGLGEACFQNRDCAAGTCKGADEHGLGGTCTP
;
A
#
# COMPACT_ATOMS: atom_id res chain seq x y z
N MET A 1 6.14 -10.92 -57.63
CA MET A 1 6.27 -11.65 -56.35
C MET A 1 7.26 -10.92 -55.43
N LYS A 2 6.86 -9.82 -54.78
CA LYS A 2 7.68 -9.10 -53.78
C LYS A 2 6.74 -8.27 -52.89
N SER A 3 6.60 -8.65 -51.62
CA SER A 3 6.31 -7.78 -50.46
C SER A 3 5.56 -8.55 -49.36
N VAL A 4 6.26 -9.41 -48.62
CA VAL A 4 5.72 -10.00 -47.36
C VAL A 4 6.70 -9.78 -46.18
N ARG A 5 7.79 -9.04 -46.38
CA ARG A 5 8.90 -8.96 -45.42
C ARG A 5 8.93 -7.73 -44.50
N HIS A 6 7.89 -6.89 -44.49
CA HIS A 6 7.86 -5.67 -43.67
C HIS A 6 6.98 -5.77 -42.41
N TRP A 7 6.23 -6.85 -42.22
CA TRP A 7 5.25 -6.95 -41.13
C TRP A 7 5.78 -7.57 -39.82
N LEU A 8 7.00 -8.11 -39.80
CA LEU A 8 7.54 -8.81 -38.62
C LEU A 8 8.32 -7.90 -37.65
N LEU A 9 8.62 -6.65 -38.01
CA LEU A 9 9.45 -5.77 -37.18
C LEU A 9 8.66 -4.96 -36.14
N TRP A 10 7.35 -4.82 -36.28
CA TRP A 10 6.52 -4.07 -35.32
C TRP A 10 6.01 -4.89 -34.12
N ALA A 11 6.15 -6.22 -34.16
CA ALA A 11 5.64 -7.10 -33.10
C ALA A 11 6.58 -7.20 -31.87
N VAL A 12 7.85 -6.82 -31.99
CA VAL A 12 8.85 -7.04 -30.93
C VAL A 12 8.87 -5.90 -29.89
N MET A 13 8.35 -4.72 -30.21
CA MET A 13 8.40 -3.54 -29.33
C MET A 13 7.29 -3.50 -28.25
N LEU A 14 6.35 -4.44 -28.24
CA LEU A 14 5.23 -4.50 -27.26
C LEU A 14 5.46 -5.47 -26.08
N GLY A 15 6.64 -6.12 -26.00
CA GLY A 15 6.90 -7.19 -25.03
C GLY A 15 7.56 -6.77 -23.71
N ALA A 16 8.00 -5.52 -23.56
CA ALA A 16 8.66 -5.05 -22.34
C ALA A 16 7.67 -4.37 -21.39
N VAL A 17 6.56 -5.04 -21.08
CA VAL A 17 5.82 -4.73 -19.86
C VAL A 17 6.70 -5.29 -18.75
N GLY A 18 7.54 -4.44 -18.15
CA GLY A 18 8.51 -4.83 -17.14
C GLY A 18 7.79 -5.57 -16.01
N CYS A 19 8.02 -6.89 -15.92
CA CYS A 19 7.79 -7.60 -14.69
C CYS A 19 8.72 -6.93 -13.66
N ASN A 20 8.16 -6.39 -12.58
CA ASN A 20 8.96 -5.87 -11.47
C ASN A 20 9.68 -7.06 -10.84
N GLU A 21 10.89 -7.37 -11.34
CA GLU A 21 11.74 -8.44 -10.83
C GLU A 21 11.97 -8.21 -9.32
N GLY A 22 11.69 -9.23 -8.52
CA GLY A 22 11.90 -9.22 -7.09
C GLY A 22 10.74 -8.74 -6.21
N VAL A 23 9.65 -8.19 -6.76
CA VAL A 23 8.46 -7.91 -5.93
C VAL A 23 7.82 -9.22 -5.48
N GLY A 24 7.66 -9.37 -4.17
CA GLY A 24 7.13 -10.58 -3.52
C GLY A 24 8.20 -11.62 -3.17
N ASP A 25 9.47 -11.40 -3.52
CA ASP A 25 10.57 -12.27 -3.12
C ASP A 25 10.80 -12.19 -1.61
N ARG A 26 11.21 -13.30 -1.00
CA ARG A 26 11.49 -13.34 0.44
C ARG A 26 12.77 -12.59 0.75
N CYS A 27 12.75 -11.85 1.84
CA CYS A 27 13.91 -11.13 2.35
C CYS A 27 14.03 -11.30 3.87
N ASP A 28 15.26 -11.35 4.35
CA ASP A 28 15.65 -11.35 5.76
C ASP A 28 16.32 -10.03 6.18
N ALA A 29 16.69 -9.19 5.20
CA ALA A 29 17.24 -7.86 5.40
C ALA A 29 16.87 -6.91 4.25
N ALA A 30 16.90 -5.60 4.50
CA ALA A 30 16.60 -4.57 3.50
C ALA A 30 17.51 -4.65 2.25
N THR A 31 18.76 -5.09 2.42
CA THR A 31 19.73 -5.23 1.32
C THR A 31 19.50 -6.45 0.44
N ALA A 32 18.57 -7.35 0.81
CA ALA A 32 18.25 -8.54 0.02
C ALA A 32 17.34 -8.21 -1.18
N CYS A 33 16.70 -7.04 -1.18
CA CYS A 33 15.78 -6.63 -2.24
C CYS A 33 16.51 -5.89 -3.38
N PRO A 34 16.07 -6.05 -4.63
CA PRO A 34 16.53 -5.24 -5.76
C PRO A 34 16.38 -3.73 -5.53
N GLU A 35 17.12 -2.94 -6.31
CA GLU A 35 17.07 -1.48 -6.24
C GLU A 35 15.63 -0.96 -6.42
N GLY A 36 15.21 -0.05 -5.53
CA GLY A 36 13.85 0.52 -5.54
C GLY A 36 12.81 -0.29 -4.77
N LEU A 37 13.18 -1.42 -4.16
CA LEU A 37 12.33 -2.21 -3.27
C LEU A 37 12.87 -2.19 -1.83
N GLU A 38 11.98 -2.37 -0.86
CA GLU A 38 12.30 -2.48 0.56
C GLU A 38 11.79 -3.80 1.11
N CYS A 39 12.52 -4.36 2.08
CA CYS A 39 12.07 -5.56 2.78
C CYS A 39 10.98 -5.20 3.80
N SER A 40 9.73 -5.51 3.46
CA SER A 40 8.56 -5.31 4.30
C SER A 40 8.31 -6.53 5.18
N PHE A 41 8.37 -6.33 6.51
CA PHE A 41 8.09 -7.39 7.48
C PHE A 41 6.63 -7.34 7.92
N PRO A 42 5.95 -8.49 8.03
CA PRO A 42 4.61 -8.51 8.60
C PRO A 42 4.64 -8.01 10.06
N PRO A 43 3.59 -7.32 10.52
CA PRO A 43 3.51 -6.91 11.91
C PRO A 43 3.55 -8.13 12.83
N PRO A 44 4.16 -8.02 14.03
CA PRO A 44 4.22 -9.14 14.96
C PRO A 44 2.80 -9.61 15.32
N PRO A 45 2.55 -10.93 15.35
CA PRO A 45 1.26 -11.45 15.72
C PRO A 45 0.95 -11.16 17.19
N ARG A 46 -0.34 -11.04 17.52
CA ARG A 46 -0.80 -10.80 18.90
C ARG A 46 -0.38 -11.90 19.89
N SER A 47 -0.03 -13.09 19.40
CA SER A 47 0.32 -14.27 20.19
C SER A 47 1.78 -14.30 20.66
N GLY A 48 2.58 -13.26 20.39
CA GLY A 48 3.98 -13.18 20.83
C GLY A 48 4.96 -13.05 19.66
N PRO A 49 6.27 -12.94 19.96
CA PRO A 49 7.29 -12.76 18.93
C PRO A 49 7.37 -13.97 18.00
N VAL A 50 7.54 -13.71 16.70
CA VAL A 50 7.86 -14.74 15.71
C VAL A 50 9.35 -14.98 15.76
N GLU A 51 9.77 -16.21 16.03
CA GLU A 51 11.14 -16.64 15.82
C GLU A 51 11.38 -16.68 14.29
N ASN A 52 12.20 -15.76 13.77
CA ASN A 52 12.42 -15.49 12.33
C ASN A 52 11.23 -14.92 11.55
N PRO A 53 10.90 -13.63 11.71
CA PRO A 53 10.01 -12.96 10.77
C PRO A 53 10.67 -12.93 9.38
N GLN A 54 10.04 -13.57 8.40
CA GLN A 54 10.42 -13.43 6.99
C GLN A 54 9.66 -12.25 6.39
N GLY A 55 10.39 -11.34 5.76
CA GLY A 55 9.81 -10.23 5.02
C GLY A 55 9.59 -10.61 3.55
N ILE A 56 8.95 -9.68 2.83
CA ILE A 56 8.84 -9.71 1.38
C ILE A 56 9.36 -8.39 0.81
N CYS A 57 10.03 -8.47 -0.34
CA CYS A 57 10.42 -7.27 -1.08
C CYS A 57 9.19 -6.63 -1.70
N ASP A 58 8.92 -5.39 -1.32
CA ASP A 58 7.78 -4.61 -1.81
C ASP A 58 8.24 -3.19 -2.13
N PHE A 59 7.37 -2.41 -2.76
CA PHE A 59 7.64 -0.99 -2.97
C PHE A 59 7.73 -0.26 -1.63
N PRO A 60 8.59 0.77 -1.53
CA PRO A 60 8.69 1.61 -0.35
C PRO A 60 7.34 2.26 -0.04
N LEU A 61 7.01 2.34 1.25
CA LEU A 61 5.80 3.00 1.71
C LEU A 61 5.86 4.51 1.46
N LYS A 62 4.74 5.06 0.99
CA LYS A 62 4.60 6.45 0.59
C LYS A 62 4.55 7.39 1.79
N ALA A 63 5.27 8.50 1.68
CA ALA A 63 5.33 9.58 2.65
C ALA A 63 4.07 10.46 2.61
N GLU A 64 3.96 11.35 3.59
CA GLU A 64 2.84 12.30 3.67
C GLU A 64 2.75 13.19 2.43
N GLY A 65 1.54 13.34 1.90
CA GLY A 65 1.24 14.10 0.70
C GLY A 65 1.39 13.32 -0.61
N GLU A 66 2.01 12.15 -0.61
CA GLU A 66 2.16 11.33 -1.82
C GLU A 66 0.85 10.66 -2.26
N PRO A 67 0.64 10.41 -3.57
CA PRO A 67 -0.61 9.84 -4.07
C PRO A 67 -0.75 8.36 -3.69
N CYS A 68 -1.90 7.98 -3.14
CA CYS A 68 -2.20 6.61 -2.71
C CYS A 68 -3.52 6.13 -3.29
N SER A 69 -3.70 4.82 -3.31
CA SER A 69 -4.94 4.14 -3.70
C SER A 69 -5.59 3.42 -2.51
N GLN A 70 -4.81 3.07 -1.50
CA GLN A 70 -5.24 2.39 -0.29
C GLN A 70 -4.32 2.74 0.88
N ALA A 71 -4.79 2.55 2.12
CA ALA A 71 -4.01 2.87 3.31
C ALA A 71 -2.67 2.10 3.41
N ALA A 72 -2.61 0.88 2.86
CA ALA A 72 -1.38 0.06 2.85
C ALA A 72 -0.26 0.65 1.98
N ASP A 73 -0.56 1.61 1.10
CA ASP A 73 0.45 2.28 0.27
C ASP A 73 1.27 3.28 1.09
N CYS A 74 0.79 3.71 2.26
CA CYS A 74 1.36 4.79 3.05
C CYS A 74 2.19 4.29 4.23
N GLN A 75 3.14 5.10 4.71
CA GLN A 75 3.91 4.81 5.93
C GLN A 75 2.99 4.52 7.13
N THR A 76 3.47 3.74 8.10
CA THR A 76 2.66 3.16 9.19
C THR A 76 1.82 4.16 10.00
N ALA A 77 2.28 5.42 10.14
CA ALA A 77 1.56 6.48 10.85
C ALA A 77 0.48 7.19 10.01
N LEU A 78 0.39 6.87 8.72
CA LEU A 78 -0.46 7.55 7.73
C LEU A 78 -1.62 6.64 7.27
N THR A 79 -2.62 7.25 6.65
CA THR A 79 -3.72 6.59 5.94
C THR A 79 -3.96 7.27 4.59
N CYS A 80 -4.66 6.60 3.68
CA CYS A 80 -4.98 7.19 2.38
C CYS A 80 -6.26 8.03 2.47
N SER A 81 -6.20 9.30 2.08
CA SER A 81 -7.32 10.25 2.23
C SER A 81 -8.58 9.84 1.44
N ASN A 82 -8.46 8.97 0.44
CA ASN A 82 -9.60 8.49 -0.33
C ASN A 82 -10.55 7.60 0.49
N HIS A 83 -10.11 7.09 1.65
CA HIS A 83 -10.99 6.42 2.60
C HIS A 83 -12.09 7.33 3.15
N PHE A 84 -11.90 8.66 3.11
CA PHE A 84 -12.89 9.63 3.58
C PHE A 84 -13.85 10.12 2.48
N THR A 85 -13.62 9.73 1.22
CA THR A 85 -14.38 10.20 0.06
C THR A 85 -14.83 9.03 -0.81
N PRO A 86 -16.03 8.42 -0.55
CA PRO A 86 -16.46 7.13 -1.12
C PRO A 86 -16.54 7.00 -2.66
N ASN A 87 -16.11 7.99 -3.45
CA ASN A 87 -16.13 7.94 -4.92
C ASN A 87 -14.79 8.31 -5.58
N THR A 88 -13.74 8.55 -4.78
CA THR A 88 -12.40 8.81 -5.32
C THR A 88 -11.57 7.54 -5.28
N ARG A 89 -11.10 7.05 -6.44
CA ARG A 89 -10.19 5.89 -6.48
C ARG A 89 -8.81 6.20 -5.90
N TYR A 90 -8.44 7.47 -5.81
CA TYR A 90 -7.11 7.91 -5.41
C TYR A 90 -7.21 9.01 -4.37
N GLY A 91 -6.25 9.03 -3.44
CA GLY A 91 -6.11 10.03 -2.40
C GLY A 91 -4.65 10.44 -2.23
N ARG A 92 -4.35 11.04 -1.09
CA ARG A 92 -2.98 11.31 -0.63
C ARG A 92 -2.76 10.69 0.74
N CYS A 93 -1.53 10.29 1.02
CA CYS A 93 -1.16 9.83 2.36
C CYS A 93 -1.25 11.00 3.33
N VAL A 94 -2.06 10.85 4.38
CA VAL A 94 -2.33 11.86 5.41
C VAL A 94 -2.20 11.23 6.78
N GLN A 95 -2.00 12.05 7.82
CA GLN A 95 -1.94 11.57 9.20
C GLN A 95 -3.22 10.83 9.60
N LYS A 96 -3.06 9.79 10.41
CA LYS A 96 -4.20 9.12 11.07
C LYS A 96 -4.85 10.04 12.10
N HIS A 97 -6.14 9.81 12.33
CA HIS A 97 -6.96 10.59 13.24
C HIS A 97 -6.63 10.33 14.71
N GLY A 98 -6.57 11.41 15.49
CA GLY A 98 -6.39 11.37 16.93
C GLY A 98 -7.62 10.84 17.67
N LEU A 99 -7.46 10.54 18.96
CA LEU A 99 -8.61 10.20 19.82
C LEU A 99 -9.62 11.36 19.85
N GLY A 100 -10.91 11.04 19.75
CA GLY A 100 -11.99 12.02 19.69
C GLY A 100 -12.25 12.61 18.30
N GLU A 101 -11.41 12.31 17.30
CA GLU A 101 -11.64 12.73 15.92
C GLU A 101 -12.57 11.78 15.18
N ALA A 102 -13.24 12.29 14.15
CA ALA A 102 -14.15 11.52 13.32
C ALA A 102 -13.40 10.46 12.49
N CYS A 103 -14.01 9.31 12.29
CA CYS A 103 -13.43 8.20 11.53
C CYS A 103 -14.49 7.39 10.80
N PHE A 104 -14.06 6.59 9.82
CA PHE A 104 -14.92 5.67 9.09
C PHE A 104 -14.65 4.20 9.48
N GLN A 105 -13.41 3.89 9.86
CA GLN A 105 -12.97 2.53 10.17
C GLN A 105 -11.76 2.56 11.12
N ASN A 106 -11.50 1.44 11.80
CA ASN A 106 -10.44 1.35 12.81
C ASN A 106 -9.05 1.78 12.31
N ARG A 107 -8.74 1.57 11.03
CA ARG A 107 -7.43 1.91 10.46
C ARG A 107 -7.20 3.42 10.29
N ASP A 108 -8.26 4.21 10.38
CA ASP A 108 -8.17 5.67 10.27
C ASP A 108 -7.64 6.28 11.57
N CYS A 109 -7.78 5.57 12.69
CA CYS A 109 -7.36 6.04 14.00
C CYS A 109 -5.87 5.75 14.25
N ALA A 110 -5.15 6.74 14.78
CA ALA A 110 -3.75 6.59 15.20
C ALA A 110 -3.62 5.61 16.38
N ALA A 111 -4.65 5.57 17.23
CA ALA A 111 -4.79 4.63 18.33
C ALA A 111 -6.26 4.26 18.54
N GLY A 112 -6.50 3.05 19.07
CA GLY A 112 -7.84 2.59 19.46
C GLY A 112 -8.69 2.07 18.30
N THR A 113 -10.01 2.20 18.44
CA THR A 113 -11.02 1.73 17.47
C THR A 113 -12.00 2.84 17.08
N CYS A 114 -12.45 2.78 15.83
CA CYS A 114 -13.47 3.66 15.32
C CYS A 114 -14.85 3.16 15.78
N LYS A 115 -15.45 3.83 16.75
CA LYS A 115 -16.77 3.47 17.30
C LYS A 115 -17.85 4.37 16.74
N GLY A 116 -18.98 3.78 16.36
CA GLY A 116 -20.14 4.51 15.84
C GLY A 116 -20.08 4.79 14.33
N ALA A 117 -19.06 4.29 13.62
CA ALA A 117 -19.06 4.34 12.16
C ALA A 117 -20.18 3.44 11.62
N ASP A 118 -21.02 4.01 10.79
CA ASP A 118 -22.00 3.28 10.00
C ASP A 118 -21.52 3.15 8.55
N GLU A 119 -22.19 2.32 7.77
CA GLU A 119 -21.87 2.09 6.36
C GLU A 119 -22.16 3.32 5.46
N HIS A 120 -22.65 4.44 6.02
CA HIS A 120 -23.15 5.61 5.29
C HIS A 120 -22.36 6.91 5.54
N GLY A 121 -21.44 6.99 6.51
CA GLY A 121 -20.62 8.20 6.68
C GLY A 121 -19.81 8.31 7.96
N LEU A 122 -19.16 9.47 8.14
CA LEU A 122 -18.28 9.91 9.24
C LEU A 122 -18.97 9.97 10.63
N GLY A 123 -19.79 8.97 10.98
CA GLY A 123 -20.46 8.86 12.29
C GLY A 123 -19.55 8.28 13.37
N GLY A 124 -18.40 7.72 12.99
CA GLY A 124 -17.45 7.11 13.89
C GLY A 124 -16.60 8.13 14.62
N THR A 125 -16.14 7.77 15.82
CA THR A 125 -15.14 8.51 16.58
C THR A 125 -14.01 7.57 17.01
N CYS A 126 -12.78 8.03 16.88
CA CYS A 126 -11.61 7.30 17.39
C CYS A 126 -11.67 7.26 18.92
N THR A 127 -11.85 6.06 19.47
CA THR A 127 -11.93 5.80 20.90
C THR A 127 -10.84 4.83 21.33
N PRO A 128 -10.33 4.90 22.57
CA PRO A 128 -9.35 3.96 23.08
C PRO A 128 -9.76 2.49 22.88
#